data_AF-A0A5Q5BSM4-F1
#
_entry.id   AF-A0A5Q5BSM4-F1
#
_cell.length_a   1.000
_cell.length_b   1.000
_cell.length_c   1.000
_cell.angle_alpha   90.00
_cell.angle_beta   90.00
_cell.angle_gamma   90.00
#
_symmetry.space_group_name_H-M   'P 1'
#
loop_
_entity.id
_entity.type
_entity.pdbx_description
1 polymer ?
#
loop_
_entity_poly.entity_id
_entity_poly.type
_entity_poly.pdbx_seq_one_letter_code
_entity_poly.pdbx_strand_id
1 'polypeptide(L)'
;MATTQNPVETADHQLASLLARQKQLREAIERRAAEVVRTWLLDHERTWVAVDFTKTRPEAPFDSDAGLAAAVCELPRRAYGSGLDVRGSFIVRLADLNGYLGAPARRRDTGAAASPVGDGAGPRS
;
A
#
# COMPACT_ATOMS: atom_id res chain seq x y z
N MET A 1 -27.78 -34.21 8.94
CA MET A 1 -27.36 -33.45 10.13
C MET A 1 -27.07 -32.03 9.67
N ALA A 2 -27.93 -31.07 10.05
CA ALA A 2 -27.79 -29.68 9.64
C ALA A 2 -26.87 -28.97 10.64
N THR A 3 -25.66 -28.61 10.21
CA THR A 3 -24.80 -27.70 10.97
C THR A 3 -25.45 -26.32 10.91
N THR A 4 -26.23 -25.98 11.93
CA THR A 4 -26.74 -24.62 12.13
C THR A 4 -25.54 -23.73 12.43
N GLN A 5 -24.91 -23.20 11.39
CA GLN A 5 -23.91 -22.13 11.54
C GLN A 5 -24.62 -20.95 12.17
N ASN A 6 -24.11 -20.51 13.32
CA ASN A 6 -24.69 -19.40 14.06
C ASN A 6 -24.62 -18.14 13.17
N PRO A 7 -25.74 -17.44 12.94
CA PRO A 7 -25.76 -16.27 12.06
C PRO A 7 -24.84 -15.13 12.56
N VAL A 8 -24.58 -15.09 13.88
CA VAL A 8 -23.65 -14.15 14.52
C VAL A 8 -22.19 -14.44 14.12
N GLU A 9 -21.75 -15.70 14.18
CA GLU A 9 -20.39 -16.11 13.77
C GLU A 9 -20.15 -15.86 12.28
N THR A 10 -21.18 -16.08 11.45
CA THR A 10 -21.11 -15.83 10.01
C THR A 10 -21.00 -14.33 9.70
N ALA A 11 -21.75 -13.48 10.42
CA ALA A 11 -21.68 -12.01 10.28
C ALA A 11 -20.31 -11.46 10.70
N ASP A 12 -19.72 -12.00 11.78
CA ASP A 12 -18.38 -11.60 12.25
C ASP A 12 -17.28 -11.98 11.24
N HIS A 13 -17.38 -13.13 10.60
CA HIS A 13 -16.48 -13.53 9.51
C HIS A 13 -16.62 -12.66 8.27
N GLN A 14 -17.85 -12.30 7.89
CA GLN A 14 -18.09 -11.39 6.77
C GLN A 14 -17.48 -10.02 7.04
N LEU A 15 -17.71 -9.45 8.23
CA LEU A 15 -17.11 -8.18 8.63
C LEU A 15 -15.58 -8.23 8.60
N ALA A 16 -14.97 -9.29 9.16
CA ALA A 16 -13.52 -9.47 9.14
C ALA A 16 -12.95 -9.52 7.70
N SER A 17 -13.65 -10.21 6.79
CA SER A 17 -13.25 -10.29 5.37
C SER A 17 -13.30 -8.93 4.66
N LEU A 18 -14.33 -8.12 4.95
CA LEU A 18 -14.49 -6.79 4.38
C LEU A 18 -13.41 -5.83 4.89
N LEU A 19 -13.09 -5.87 6.18
CA LEU A 19 -11.99 -5.09 6.77
C LEU A 19 -10.63 -5.47 6.19
N ALA A 20 -10.38 -6.77 5.99
CA ALA A 20 -9.16 -7.25 5.35
C ALA A 20 -9.03 -6.74 3.91
N ARG A 21 -10.13 -6.78 3.15
CA ARG A 21 -10.19 -6.26 1.78
C ARG A 21 -10.02 -4.74 1.72
N GLN A 22 -10.65 -4.00 2.63
CA GLN A 22 -10.47 -2.56 2.74
C GLN A 22 -9.00 -2.20 2.98
N LYS A 23 -8.32 -2.95 3.87
CA LYS A 23 -6.89 -2.76 4.13
C LYS A 23 -6.04 -3.02 2.88
N GLN A 24 -6.30 -4.12 2.16
CA GLN A 24 -5.59 -4.45 0.92
C GLN A 24 -5.80 -3.37 -0.16
N LEU A 25 -7.03 -2.88 -0.31
CA LEU A 25 -7.34 -1.80 -1.25
C LEU A 25 -6.60 -0.51 -0.90
N ARG A 26 -6.56 -0.15 0.40
CA ARG A 26 -5.80 1.02 0.85
C ARG A 26 -4.32 0.88 0.55
N GLU A 27 -3.72 -0.27 0.86
CA GLU A 27 -2.31 -0.55 0.54
C GLU A 27 -2.02 -0.47 -0.97
N ALA A 28 -2.95 -0.95 -1.81
CA ALA A 28 -2.83 -0.85 -3.26
C ALA A 28 -2.94 0.59 -3.77
N ILE A 29 -3.85 1.39 -3.21
CA ILE A 29 -4.01 2.81 -3.53
C ILE A 29 -2.75 3.59 -3.14
N GLU A 30 -2.25 3.42 -1.91
CA GLU A 30 -1.01 4.05 -1.44
C GLU A 30 0.18 3.69 -2.35
N ARG A 31 0.28 2.42 -2.76
CA ARG A 31 1.34 1.97 -3.65
C ARG A 31 1.23 2.63 -5.03
N ARG A 32 0.02 2.67 -5.59
CA ARG A 32 -0.21 3.29 -6.89
C ARG A 32 0.09 4.80 -6.86
N ALA A 33 -0.31 5.47 -5.79
CA ALA A 33 0.04 6.87 -5.56
C ALA A 33 1.56 7.11 -5.55
N ALA A 34 2.31 6.28 -4.82
CA ALA A 34 3.77 6.34 -4.79
C ALA A 34 4.41 6.12 -6.17
N GLU A 35 3.86 5.22 -6.98
CA GLU A 35 4.31 5.01 -8.38
C GLU A 35 4.07 6.24 -9.25
N VAL A 36 2.90 6.89 -9.14
CA VAL A 36 2.58 8.11 -9.91
C VAL A 36 3.55 9.23 -9.57
N VAL A 37 3.74 9.51 -8.28
CA VAL A 37 4.65 10.58 -7.84
C VAL A 37 6.11 10.27 -8.23
N ARG A 38 6.54 9.00 -8.10
CA ARG A 38 7.86 8.55 -8.54
C ARG A 38 8.05 8.76 -10.04
N THR A 39 7.08 8.36 -10.85
CA THR A 39 7.15 8.48 -12.32
C THR A 39 7.27 9.95 -12.71
N TRP A 40 6.43 10.80 -12.12
CA TRP A 40 6.49 12.24 -12.36
C TRP A 40 7.86 12.84 -12.01
N LEU A 41 8.45 12.46 -10.86
CA LEU A 41 9.79 12.92 -10.47
C LEU A 41 10.85 12.52 -11.51
N LEU A 42 10.79 11.29 -12.02
CA LEU A 42 11.71 10.81 -13.04
C LEU A 42 11.53 11.55 -14.37
N ASP A 43 10.29 11.72 -14.82
CA ASP A 43 9.97 12.38 -16.09
C ASP A 43 10.38 13.86 -16.10
N HIS A 44 10.42 14.50 -14.93
CA HIS A 44 10.82 15.89 -14.76
C HIS A 44 12.27 16.06 -14.30
N GLU A 45 13.06 14.97 -14.26
CA GLU A 45 14.46 14.95 -13.80
C GLU A 45 14.64 15.53 -12.38
N ARG A 46 13.65 15.33 -11.51
CA ARG A 46 13.63 15.81 -10.13
C ARG A 46 13.93 14.69 -9.14
N THR A 47 14.59 15.06 -8.05
CA THR A 47 14.90 14.14 -6.94
C THR A 47 13.97 14.32 -5.74
N TRP A 48 13.17 15.39 -5.72
CA TRP A 48 12.22 15.68 -4.64
C TRP A 48 11.09 16.63 -5.10
N VAL A 49 10.02 16.66 -4.33
CA VAL A 49 8.93 17.63 -4.45
C VAL A 49 8.43 18.05 -3.06
N ALA A 50 8.14 19.34 -2.88
CA ALA A 50 7.49 19.86 -1.68
C ALA A 50 5.97 19.73 -1.81
N VAL A 51 5.34 19.27 -0.74
CA VAL A 51 3.89 19.10 -0.60
C VAL A 51 3.43 19.98 0.55
N ASP A 52 2.63 20.99 0.24
CA ASP A 52 1.97 21.81 1.24
C ASP A 52 0.60 21.19 1.57
N PHE A 53 0.41 20.80 2.83
CA PHE A 53 -0.85 20.26 3.33
C PHE A 53 -1.78 21.33 3.92
N THR A 54 -1.33 22.59 4.00
CA THR A 54 -2.05 23.65 4.72
C THR A 54 -3.18 24.29 3.92
N LYS A 55 -3.28 24.00 2.62
CA LYS A 55 -4.40 24.43 1.77
C LYS A 55 -5.06 23.21 1.15
N THR A 56 -6.38 23.28 0.97
CA THR A 56 -7.28 22.25 0.42
C THR A 56 -6.95 21.77 -0.99
N ARG A 57 -5.79 22.15 -1.54
CA ARG A 57 -5.28 21.80 -2.86
C ARG A 57 -3.75 21.87 -2.84
N PRO A 58 -3.04 20.88 -3.39
CA PRO A 58 -1.61 21.01 -3.63
C PRO A 58 -1.36 22.17 -4.62
N GLU A 59 -0.66 23.23 -4.20
CA GLU A 59 -0.25 24.35 -5.08
C GLU A 59 0.95 23.94 -5.96
N ALA A 60 1.08 24.54 -7.15
CA ALA A 60 2.14 24.35 -8.16
C ALA A 60 3.44 23.69 -7.63
N PRO A 61 3.87 22.52 -8.18
CA PRO A 61 3.73 22.09 -9.59
C PRO A 61 2.50 21.21 -9.92
N PHE A 62 1.59 21.02 -8.98
CA PHE A 62 0.45 20.09 -9.14
C PHE A 62 -0.77 20.68 -9.88
N ASP A 63 -0.83 22.01 -10.06
CA ASP A 63 -2.02 22.68 -10.62
C ASP A 63 -2.34 22.26 -12.07
N SER A 64 -1.35 21.81 -12.83
CA SER A 64 -1.52 21.29 -14.20
C SER A 64 -1.71 19.77 -14.28
N ASP A 65 -1.60 19.05 -13.16
CA ASP A 65 -1.70 17.59 -13.11
C ASP A 65 -2.59 17.13 -11.94
N ALA A 66 -3.88 17.02 -12.23
CA ALA A 66 -4.88 16.55 -11.27
C ALA A 66 -4.61 15.11 -10.80
N GLY A 67 -3.97 14.27 -11.63
CA GLY A 67 -3.61 12.91 -11.27
C GLY A 67 -2.49 12.88 -10.22
N LEU A 68 -1.49 13.74 -10.38
CA LEU A 68 -0.42 13.91 -9.42
C LEU A 68 -0.92 14.52 -8.10
N ALA A 69 -1.79 15.53 -8.16
CA ALA A 69 -2.42 16.12 -6.98
C ALA A 69 -3.17 15.06 -6.16
N ALA A 70 -3.99 14.22 -6.82
CA ALA A 70 -4.70 13.13 -6.18
C ALA A 70 -3.75 12.07 -5.60
N ALA A 71 -2.69 11.70 -6.33
CA ALA A 71 -1.69 10.76 -5.85
C ALA A 71 -0.99 11.25 -4.59
N VAL A 72 -0.62 12.53 -4.52
CA VAL A 72 0.01 13.11 -3.33
C VAL A 72 -0.90 13.03 -2.11
N CYS A 73 -2.20 13.26 -2.26
CA CYS A 73 -3.18 13.11 -1.17
C CYS A 73 -3.26 11.67 -0.62
N GLU A 74 -3.01 10.67 -1.47
CA GLU A 74 -3.07 9.25 -1.13
C GLU A 74 -1.71 8.67 -0.67
N LEU A 75 -0.64 9.48 -0.64
CA LEU A 75 0.66 9.01 -0.16
C LEU A 75 0.59 8.70 1.35
N PRO A 76 1.15 7.55 1.77
CA PRO A 76 1.24 7.24 3.19
C PRO A 76 2.28 8.13 3.86
N ARG A 77 2.08 8.44 5.15
CA ARG A 77 3.01 9.27 5.95
C ARG A 77 4.48 8.82 5.87
N ARG A 78 4.73 7.51 5.76
CA ARG A 78 6.07 6.92 5.63
C ARG A 78 6.79 7.23 4.31
N ALA A 79 6.08 7.74 3.30
CA ALA A 79 6.66 8.18 2.02
C ALA A 79 7.16 9.63 2.08
N TYR A 80 6.77 10.39 3.11
CA TYR A 80 7.31 11.70 3.39
C TYR A 80 8.62 11.53 4.17
N GLY A 81 9.68 12.17 3.69
CA GLY A 81 10.95 12.19 4.40
C GLY A 81 10.81 12.91 5.74
N SER A 82 11.79 12.77 6.62
CA SER A 82 11.83 13.41 7.95
C SER A 82 12.03 14.95 7.92
N GLY A 83 11.84 15.60 6.77
CA GLY A 83 12.16 17.00 6.56
C GLY A 83 10.96 17.83 6.12
N LEU A 84 10.75 18.93 6.82
CA LEU A 84 10.02 20.07 6.29
C LEU A 84 10.99 20.92 5.44
N ASP A 85 10.52 21.46 4.33
CA ASP A 85 11.24 22.49 3.57
C ASP A 85 11.26 23.82 4.36
N VAL A 86 12.06 24.79 3.91
CA VAL A 86 12.19 26.14 4.50
C VAL A 86 10.87 26.89 4.64
N ARG A 87 9.82 26.45 3.93
CA ARG A 87 8.45 26.99 3.98
C ARG A 87 7.49 26.20 4.89
N GLY A 88 7.95 25.16 5.58
CA GLY A 88 7.13 24.29 6.41
C GLY A 88 6.34 23.23 5.63
N SER A 89 6.66 23.00 4.36
CA SER A 89 6.04 21.98 3.51
C SER A 89 6.71 20.62 3.71
N PHE A 90 5.97 19.52 3.60
CA PHE A 90 6.55 18.18 3.68
C PHE A 90 7.30 17.84 2.40
N ILE A 91 8.44 17.18 2.50
CA ILE A 91 9.24 16.79 1.33
C ILE A 91 9.01 15.32 1.01
N VAL A 92 8.65 15.03 -0.25
CA VAL A 92 8.68 13.69 -0.81
C VAL A 92 9.95 13.55 -1.63
N ARG A 93 10.84 12.63 -1.24
CA ARG A 93 12.09 12.35 -1.96
C ARG A 93 11.96 11.10 -2.80
N LEU A 94 12.60 11.09 -3.97
CA LEU A 94 12.66 9.93 -4.85
C LEU A 94 13.25 8.71 -4.13
N ALA A 95 14.27 8.91 -3.28
CA ALA A 95 14.87 7.84 -2.48
C ALA A 95 13.88 7.21 -1.49
N ASP A 96 13.06 8.02 -0.82
CA ASP A 96 12.06 7.55 0.14
C ASP A 96 10.94 6.77 -0.57
N LEU A 97 10.52 7.23 -1.75
CA LEU A 97 9.57 6.50 -2.61
C LEU A 97 10.15 5.17 -3.10
N ASN A 98 11.42 5.15 -3.52
CA ASN A 98 12.10 3.92 -3.93
C ASN A 98 12.22 2.93 -2.76
N GLY A 99 12.56 3.41 -1.57
CA GLY A 99 12.58 2.60 -0.35
C GLY A 99 11.20 2.05 0.00
N TYR A 100 10.16 2.87 -0.11
CA TYR A 100 8.77 2.46 0.11
C TYR A 100 8.31 1.38 -0.90
N LEU A 101 8.61 1.57 -2.19
CA LEU A 101 8.19 0.65 -3.26
C LEU A 101 9.02 -0.64 -3.31
N GLY A 102 10.30 -0.54 -2.95
CA GLY A 102 11.27 -1.63 -2.92
C GLY A 102 11.27 -2.43 -1.61
N ALA A 103 10.71 -1.88 -0.53
CA ALA A 103 10.39 -2.69 0.63
C ALA A 103 9.42 -3.78 0.17
N PRO A 104 9.74 -5.08 0.35
CA PRO A 104 8.79 -6.12 0.05
C PRO A 104 7.55 -5.82 0.86
N ALA A 105 6.40 -5.66 0.19
CA ALA A 105 5.10 -5.70 0.85
C ALA A 105 5.15 -6.96 1.69
N ARG A 106 5.31 -6.82 3.03
CA ARG A 106 5.58 -7.96 3.91
C ARG A 106 4.55 -9.00 3.56
N ARG A 107 5.00 -10.06 2.88
CA ARG A 107 4.16 -11.10 2.35
C ARG A 107 3.39 -11.59 3.55
N ARG A 108 2.08 -11.36 3.53
CA ARG A 108 1.13 -12.03 4.41
C ARG A 108 1.06 -13.46 3.90
N ASP A 109 2.16 -14.20 4.04
CA ASP A 109 2.18 -15.66 3.93
C ASP A 109 1.61 -16.18 5.24
N THR A 110 0.29 -16.02 5.37
CA THR A 110 -0.49 -16.72 6.38
C THR A 110 -1.30 -17.76 5.63
N GLY A 111 -0.79 -19.00 5.65
CA GLY A 111 -1.55 -20.20 5.35
C GLY A 111 -1.41 -20.78 3.95
N ALA A 112 -0.46 -21.72 3.79
CA ALA A 112 -0.66 -22.93 2.98
C ALA A 112 0.29 -24.03 3.49
N ALA A 113 -0.29 -24.86 4.38
CA ALA A 113 0.11 -26.19 4.84
C ALA A 113 1.49 -26.74 4.43
N ALA A 114 2.36 -26.89 5.43
CA ALA A 114 3.29 -28.01 5.45
C ALA A 114 2.50 -29.27 5.83
N SER A 115 2.28 -30.16 4.87
CA SER A 115 1.96 -31.56 5.12
C SER A 115 2.33 -32.40 3.90
N PRO A 116 3.41 -33.18 3.96
CA PRO A 116 3.52 -34.38 3.15
C PRO A 116 3.09 -35.57 4.02
N VAL A 117 1.79 -35.92 3.94
CA VAL A 117 1.37 -37.31 4.17
C VAL A 117 1.16 -37.91 2.79
N GLY A 118 2.10 -38.75 2.39
CA GLY A 118 2.00 -39.66 1.25
C GLY A 118 2.48 -41.02 1.72
N ASP A 119 1.58 -41.71 2.42
CA ASP A 119 1.63 -43.13 2.73
C ASP A 119 1.46 -43.94 1.43
N GLY A 120 2.14 -45.08 1.29
CA GLY A 120 1.70 -46.11 0.34
C GLY A 120 2.77 -46.92 -0.40
N ALA A 121 3.01 -48.13 0.13
CA ALA A 121 3.20 -49.40 -0.59
C ALA A 121 4.60 -49.77 -1.15
N GLY A 122 5.18 -50.83 -0.56
CA GLY A 122 6.30 -51.62 -1.11
C GLY A 122 5.92 -52.42 -2.38
N PRO A 123 6.77 -53.33 -2.90
CA PRO A 123 7.20 -54.52 -2.13
C PRO A 123 8.64 -55.03 -2.37
N ARG A 124 9.07 -55.92 -1.45
CA ARG A 124 9.92 -57.12 -1.59
C ARG A 124 11.15 -57.06 -2.53
N SER A 125 12.34 -57.24 -1.95
CA SER A 125 13.19 -58.43 -2.14
C SER A 125 14.33 -58.47 -1.14
#